data_AF-A0A848Y0H7-F1
#
_entry.id   AF-A0A848Y0H7-F1
#
_cell.length_a   1.000
_cell.length_b   1.000
_cell.length_c   1.000
_cell.angle_alpha   90.00
_cell.angle_beta   90.00
_cell.angle_gamma   90.00
#
_symmetry.space_group_name_H-M   'P 1'
#
loop_
_entity.id
_entity.type
_entity.pdbx_description
1 polymer ?
#
loop_
_entity_poly.entity_id
_entity_poly.type
_entity_poly.pdbx_seq_one_letter_code
_entity_poly.pdbx_strand_id
1 'polypeptide(L)'
;MVDDTALAFRTPKGAVVVSGCSHAGICNICEHAKTVTGQPLHAVLGGFHLLAAENPPVDETIGYFQAEAPEVLLPMHCVDFPTLSKFHQIFGSPKYGAGDVLEV
;
A
#
# COMPACT_ATOMS: atom_id res chain seq x y z
N MET A 1 -13.51 0.75 -8.98
CA MET A 1 -13.75 1.98 -9.75
C MET A 1 -13.15 1.78 -11.13
N VAL A 2 -13.77 2.28 -12.21
CA VAL A 2 -13.26 2.04 -13.59
C VAL A 2 -12.07 2.96 -13.92
N ASP A 3 -11.92 4.04 -13.16
CA ASP A 3 -10.91 5.08 -13.30
C ASP A 3 -9.73 4.96 -12.32
N ASP A 4 -9.80 4.06 -11.34
CA ASP A 4 -8.70 3.89 -10.37
C ASP A 4 -7.49 3.21 -11.03
N THR A 5 -6.34 3.85 -10.93
CA THR A 5 -5.11 3.45 -11.62
C THR A 5 -3.93 3.49 -10.64
N ALA A 6 -3.04 2.51 -10.76
CA ALA A 6 -1.78 2.46 -10.01
C ALA A 6 -0.62 2.16 -10.95
N LEU A 7 0.58 2.57 -10.56
CA LEU A 7 1.82 2.21 -11.24
C LEU A 7 2.38 0.94 -10.60
N ALA A 8 2.70 -0.06 -11.43
CA ALA A 8 3.41 -1.26 -11.01
C ALA A 8 4.64 -1.47 -11.89
N PHE A 9 5.80 -1.73 -11.29
CA PHE A 9 7.03 -1.99 -12.03
C PHE A 9 7.90 -3.04 -11.34
N ARG A 10 8.78 -3.65 -12.13
CA ARG A 10 9.65 -4.75 -11.71
C ARG A 10 10.98 -4.22 -11.21
N THR A 11 11.51 -4.84 -10.16
CA THR A 11 12.88 -4.65 -9.69
C THR A 11 13.55 -6.01 -9.48
N PRO A 12 14.87 -6.07 -9.26
CA PRO A 12 15.53 -7.31 -8.83
C PRO A 12 15.02 -7.85 -7.49
N LYS A 13 14.47 -6.99 -6.62
CA LYS A 13 13.96 -7.38 -5.29
C LYS A 13 12.49 -7.84 -5.33
N GLY A 14 11.73 -7.44 -6.34
CA GLY A 14 10.32 -7.78 -6.52
C GLY A 14 9.50 -6.63 -7.12
N ALA A 15 8.18 -6.77 -7.10
CA ALA A 15 7.24 -5.79 -7.62
C ALA A 15 7.16 -4.57 -6.70
N VAL A 16 7.20 -3.37 -7.29
CA VAL A 16 6.92 -2.11 -6.60
C VAL A 16 5.58 -1.57 -7.10
N VAL A 17 4.72 -1.19 -6.16
CA VAL A 17 3.39 -0.64 -6.40
C VAL A 17 3.31 0.78 -5.84
N VAL A 18 2.93 1.74 -6.69
CA VAL A 18 2.65 3.12 -6.30
C VAL A 18 1.19 3.43 -6.64
N SER A 19 0.39 3.73 -5.62
CA SER A 19 -1.02 4.05 -5.77
C SER A 19 -1.33 5.50 -5.41
N GLY A 20 -2.36 6.07 -6.06
CA GLY A 20 -2.90 7.39 -5.71
C GLY A 20 -3.68 7.33 -4.39
N CYS A 21 -4.93 6.89 -4.45
CA CYS A 21 -5.81 6.77 -3.27
C CYS A 21 -6.35 5.34 -3.07
N SER A 22 -6.37 4.46 -4.09
CA SER A 22 -6.82 3.06 -4.00
C SER A 22 -8.31 2.83 -3.69
N HIS A 23 -9.21 3.54 -4.37
CA HIS A 23 -10.66 3.32 -4.26
C HIS A 23 -11.12 1.92 -4.72
N ALA A 24 -10.34 1.24 -5.59
CA ALA A 24 -10.56 -0.15 -5.96
C ALA A 24 -10.08 -1.16 -4.88
N GLY A 25 -9.49 -0.66 -3.79
CA GLY A 25 -8.91 -1.44 -2.70
C GLY A 25 -7.43 -1.75 -2.94
N ILE A 26 -6.57 -1.38 -1.99
CA ILE A 26 -5.13 -1.57 -2.13
C ILE A 26 -4.73 -3.04 -2.31
N CYS A 27 -5.41 -3.98 -1.63
CA CYS A 27 -5.13 -5.41 -1.78
C CYS A 27 -5.42 -5.89 -3.21
N ASN A 28 -6.51 -5.43 -3.83
CA ASN A 28 -6.85 -5.78 -5.22
C ASN A 28 -5.81 -5.24 -6.21
N ILE A 29 -5.36 -4.01 -5.98
CA ILE A 29 -4.29 -3.40 -6.78
C ILE A 29 -3.00 -4.22 -6.66
N CYS A 30 -2.64 -4.65 -5.45
CA CYS A 30 -1.47 -5.49 -5.21
C CYS A 30 -1.57 -6.86 -5.90
N GLU A 31 -2.73 -7.54 -5.85
CA GLU A 31 -2.94 -8.80 -6.57
C GLU A 31 -2.80 -8.63 -8.09
N HIS A 32 -3.38 -7.55 -8.63
CA HIS A 32 -3.26 -7.24 -10.05
C HIS A 32 -1.80 -6.93 -10.41
N ALA A 33 -1.09 -6.16 -9.58
CA ALA A 33 0.32 -5.83 -9.74
C ALA A 33 1.21 -7.09 -9.77
N LYS A 34 1.00 -8.03 -8.84
CA LYS A 34 1.71 -9.33 -8.85
C LYS A 34 1.47 -10.08 -10.15
N THR A 35 0.23 -10.08 -10.64
CA THR A 35 -0.15 -10.75 -11.90
C THR A 35 0.56 -10.13 -13.11
N VAL A 36 0.54 -8.81 -13.26
CA VAL A 36 1.14 -8.13 -14.44
C VAL A 36 2.67 -8.07 -14.40
N THR A 37 3.27 -8.06 -13.20
CA THR A 37 4.73 -8.03 -13.02
C THR A 37 5.37 -9.43 -12.95
N GLY A 38 4.59 -10.46 -12.60
CA GLY A 38 5.06 -11.82 -12.38
C GLY A 38 6.03 -11.94 -11.19
N GLN A 39 5.94 -11.05 -10.20
CA GLN A 39 6.84 -11.00 -9.04
C GLN A 39 6.05 -10.87 -7.74
N PRO A 40 6.58 -11.37 -6.60
CA PRO A 40 6.05 -11.05 -5.28
C PRO A 40 6.24 -9.55 -4.98
N LEU A 41 5.46 -9.02 -4.05
CA LEU A 41 5.56 -7.63 -3.62
C LEU A 41 6.88 -7.39 -2.89
N HIS A 42 7.61 -6.37 -3.31
CA HIS A 42 8.76 -5.83 -2.59
C HIS A 42 8.38 -4.54 -1.87
N ALA A 43 7.69 -3.62 -2.56
CA ALA A 43 7.30 -2.34 -1.99
C ALA A 43 5.88 -1.91 -2.40
N VAL A 44 5.13 -1.34 -1.46
CA VAL A 44 3.78 -0.78 -1.69
C VAL A 44 3.68 0.59 -1.04
N LEU A 45 3.43 1.62 -1.86
CA LEU A 45 3.44 3.02 -1.45
C LEU A 45 2.20 3.75 -1.95
N GLY A 46 1.70 4.71 -1.17
CA GLY A 46 0.65 5.64 -1.61
C GLY A 46 -0.59 5.64 -0.73
N GLY A 47 -1.70 6.15 -1.26
CA GLY A 47 -2.99 6.18 -0.56
C GLY A 47 -3.71 4.84 -0.62
N PHE A 48 -4.24 4.38 0.52
CA PHE A 48 -4.92 3.09 0.66
C PHE A 48 -6.44 3.22 0.88
N HIS A 49 -6.97 4.44 0.91
CA HIS A 49 -8.38 4.78 1.18
C HIS A 49 -8.94 4.16 2.47
N LEU A 50 -8.16 4.21 3.54
CA LEU A 50 -8.54 3.68 4.85
C LEU A 50 -8.93 4.84 5.78
N LEU A 51 -10.10 5.44 5.50
CA LEU A 51 -10.68 6.53 6.26
C LEU A 51 -11.85 6.02 7.11
N ALA A 52 -11.76 6.08 8.44
CA ALA A 52 -12.76 5.53 9.37
C ALA A 52 -14.20 5.98 9.09
N ALA A 53 -14.41 7.18 8.55
CA ALA A 53 -15.73 7.69 8.18
C ALA A 53 -16.45 6.82 7.12
N GLU A 54 -15.72 5.99 6.38
CA GLU A 54 -16.22 5.14 5.31
C GLU A 54 -16.26 3.66 5.68
N ASN A 55 -16.05 3.32 6.96
CA ASN A 55 -15.99 1.94 7.48
C ASN A 55 -15.10 0.99 6.64
N PRO A 56 -13.81 1.32 6.45
CA PRO A 56 -12.91 0.56 5.59
C PRO A 56 -12.50 -0.77 6.24
N PRO A 57 -12.11 -1.78 5.43
CA PRO A 57 -11.68 -3.10 5.91
C PRO A 57 -10.23 -3.08 6.39
N VAL A 58 -9.96 -2.35 7.48
CA VAL A 58 -8.59 -2.12 8.00
C VAL A 58 -7.93 -3.42 8.44
N ASP A 59 -8.64 -4.25 9.21
CA ASP A 59 -8.06 -5.46 9.80
C ASP A 59 -7.80 -6.53 8.73
N GLU A 60 -8.66 -6.63 7.71
CA GLU A 60 -8.43 -7.47 6.54
C GLU A 60 -7.23 -6.99 5.72
N THR A 61 -7.09 -5.67 5.55
CA THR A 61 -5.94 -5.08 4.85
C THR A 61 -4.64 -5.33 5.61
N ILE A 62 -4.66 -5.25 6.95
CA ILE A 62 -3.52 -5.62 7.80
C ILE A 62 -3.20 -7.10 7.62
N GLY A 63 -4.20 -7.99 7.70
CA GLY A 63 -4.01 -9.43 7.52
C GLY A 63 -3.40 -9.78 6.16
N TYR A 64 -3.83 -9.08 5.10
CA TYR A 64 -3.25 -9.19 3.77
C TYR A 64 -1.75 -8.85 3.78
N PHE A 65 -1.36 -7.68 4.31
CA PHE A 65 0.04 -7.28 4.32
C PHE A 65 0.92 -8.09 5.29
N GLN A 66 0.34 -8.69 6.34
CA GLN A 66 1.04 -9.67 7.17
C GLN A 66 1.36 -10.95 6.40
N ALA A 67 0.46 -11.39 5.52
CA ALA A 67 0.67 -12.57 4.69
C ALA A 67 1.65 -12.31 3.53
N GLU A 68 1.54 -11.15 2.87
CA GLU A 68 2.41 -10.78 1.76
C GLU A 68 3.81 -10.35 2.20
N ALA A 69 3.93 -9.78 3.41
CA ALA A 69 5.17 -9.33 4.04
C ALA A 69 6.14 -8.56 3.11
N PRO A 70 5.69 -7.50 2.40
CA PRO A 70 6.60 -6.68 1.60
C PRO A 70 7.62 -6.00 2.51
N GLU A 71 8.86 -5.87 2.03
CA GLU A 71 9.94 -5.21 2.78
C GLU A 71 9.65 -3.73 3.04
N VAL A 72 8.97 -3.07 2.09
CA VAL A 72 8.62 -1.66 2.17
C VAL A 72 7.10 -1.47 2.07
N LEU A 73 6.48 -0.97 3.15
CA LEU A 73 5.04 -0.69 3.19
C LEU A 73 4.82 0.73 3.69
N LEU A 74 4.33 1.62 2.83
CA LEU A 74 4.26 3.06 3.08
C LEU A 74 2.86 3.62 2.78
N PRO A 75 1.88 3.41 3.69
CA PRO A 75 0.57 4.05 3.59
C PRO A 75 0.70 5.57 3.79
N MET A 76 0.08 6.35 2.91
CA MET A 76 0.15 7.82 2.88
C MET A 76 -1.19 8.43 2.42
N HIS A 77 -1.27 9.76 2.31
CA HIS A 77 -2.40 10.49 1.70
C HIS A 77 -3.79 10.18 2.30
N CYS A 78 -4.55 9.26 1.69
CA CYS A 78 -5.91 8.87 2.06
C CYS A 78 -5.96 7.79 3.17
N VAL A 79 -5.24 8.00 4.26
CA VAL A 79 -5.24 7.08 5.41
C VAL A 79 -5.32 7.92 6.68
N ASP A 80 -6.28 7.62 7.53
CA ASP A 80 -6.45 8.39 8.76
C ASP A 80 -5.31 8.13 9.77
N PHE A 81 -5.12 9.07 10.69
CA PHE A 81 -4.05 8.98 11.67
C PHE A 81 -4.12 7.74 12.56
N PRO A 82 -5.28 7.31 13.09
CA PRO A 82 -5.40 6.06 13.83
C PRO A 82 -4.93 4.84 13.02
N THR A 83 -5.29 4.77 11.75
CA THR A 83 -4.90 3.66 10.86
C THR A 83 -3.40 3.73 10.56
N LEU A 84 -2.84 4.89 10.22
CA LEU A 84 -1.39 5.05 10.05
C LEU A 84 -0.61 4.63 11.30
N SER A 85 -1.11 4.98 12.49
CA SER A 85 -0.51 4.57 13.76
C SER A 85 -0.52 3.05 13.93
N LYS A 86 -1.64 2.38 13.61
CA LYS A 86 -1.71 0.91 13.62
C LYS A 86 -0.71 0.28 12.65
N PHE A 87 -0.62 0.79 11.42
CA PHE A 87 0.35 0.32 10.43
C PHE A 87 1.80 0.49 10.93
N HIS A 88 2.13 1.63 11.52
CA HIS A 88 3.44 1.86 12.10
C HIS A 88 3.75 0.87 13.24
N GLN A 89 2.80 0.60 14.13
CA GLN A 89 2.97 -0.33 15.25
C GLN A 89 3.18 -1.79 14.79
N ILE A 90 2.50 -2.21 13.72
CA ILE A 90 2.52 -3.60 13.23
C ILE A 90 3.67 -3.84 12.25
N PHE A 91 3.90 -2.92 11.32
CA PHE A 91 4.82 -3.11 10.20
C PHE A 91 6.10 -2.25 10.31
N GLY A 92 6.17 -1.33 11.27
CA GLY A 92 7.30 -0.38 11.37
C GLY A 92 7.28 0.69 10.27
N SER A 93 6.19 0.83 9.52
CA SER A 93 6.04 1.79 8.42
C SER A 93 6.36 3.22 8.85
N PRO A 94 7.42 3.86 8.34
CA PRO A 94 7.69 5.27 8.65
C PRO A 94 6.64 6.17 7.99
N LYS A 95 6.40 7.33 8.60
CA LYS A 95 5.54 8.37 8.04
C LYS A 95 6.38 9.30 7.16
N TYR A 96 6.05 9.33 5.87
CA TYR A 96 6.61 10.29 4.92
C TYR A 96 5.71 11.51 4.72
N GLY A 97 6.34 12.63 4.37
CA GLY A 97 5.73 13.91 4.04
C GLY A 97 6.24 14.47 2.71
N ALA A 98 5.72 15.64 2.35
CA ALA A 98 6.14 16.31 1.13
C ALA A 98 7.61 16.74 1.23
N GLY A 99 8.41 16.36 0.22
CA GLY A 99 9.84 16.69 0.14
C GLY A 99 10.77 15.57 0.60
N ASP A 100 10.23 14.49 1.18
CA ASP A 100 11.05 13.34 1.55
C ASP A 100 11.52 12.55 0.33
N VAL A 101 12.68 11.92 0.46
CA VAL A 101 13.30 11.07 -0.57
C VAL A 101 13.39 9.66 -0.04
N LEU A 102 12.96 8.70 -0.87
CA LEU A 102 13.01 7.27 -0.57
C LEU A 102 13.86 6.55 -1.62
N GLU A 103 14.71 5.66 -1.15
CA GLU A 103 15.42 4.68 -1.98
C GLU A 103 14.74 3.31 -1.80
N VAL A 104 14.25 2.74 -2.90
CA VAL A 104 13.52 1.46 -2.95
C VAL A 104 14.30 0.45 -3.79
#